data_AF-A0A2N3E390-F1
#
_entry.id   AF-A0A2N3E390-F1
#
_cell.length_a   1.000
_cell.length_b   1.000
_cell.length_c   1.000
_cell.angle_alpha   90.00
_cell.angle_beta   90.00
_cell.angle_gamma   90.00
#
_symmetry.space_group_name_H-M   'P 1'
#
loop_
_entity.id
_entity.type
_entity.pdbx_description
1 polymer ?
#
loop_
_entity_poly.entity_id
_entity_poly.type
_entity_poly.pdbx_seq_one_letter_code
_entity_poly.pdbx_strand_id
1 'polypeptide(L)' 'GQEISTRPFQLVTGRVWKGTAFGGARGRTDVPKIVDWYMNGKINIDDLITHTMPLEDINKGFDLMHEGKSIRSVVVY' A
#
# COMPACT_ATOMS: atom_id res chain seq x y z
N GLY A 1 -9.52 12.60 -5.95
CA GLY A 1 -8.06 12.82 -5.84
C GLY A 1 -7.79 14.30 -5.82
N GLN A 2 -6.66 14.74 -5.26
CA GLN A 2 -6.25 16.14 -5.35
C GLN A 2 -5.61 16.40 -6.71
N GLU A 3 -5.89 17.56 -7.29
CA GLU A 3 -5.17 18.04 -8.46
C GLU A 3 -3.73 18.35 -8.07
N ILE A 4 -2.78 17.93 -8.91
CA ILE A 4 -1.36 18.18 -8.74
C ILE A 4 -0.89 19.12 -9.84
N SER A 5 -0.12 20.13 -9.48
CA SER A 5 0.44 21.09 -10.43
C SER A 5 1.91 21.36 -10.14
N THR A 6 2.65 21.73 -11.18
CA THR A 6 4.05 22.16 -11.08
C THR A 6 4.36 23.13 -12.22
N ARG A 7 5.50 23.82 -12.14
CA ARG A 7 5.95 24.67 -13.25
C ARG A 7 6.41 23.79 -14.43
N PRO A 8 5.93 23.99 -15.67
CA PRO A 8 6.32 23.16 -16.81
C PRO A 8 7.83 23.08 -17.04
N PHE A 9 8.56 24.16 -16.72
CA PHE A 9 10.02 24.22 -16.82
C PHE A 9 10.72 23.11 -16.01
N GLN A 10 10.11 22.61 -14.93
CA GLN A 10 10.66 21.51 -14.14
C GLN A 10 10.82 20.22 -14.96
N LEU A 11 9.91 19.97 -15.91
CA LEU A 11 9.95 18.84 -16.85
C LEU A 11 10.88 19.13 -18.03
N VAL A 12 10.93 20.38 -18.51
CA VAL A 12 11.86 20.82 -19.56
C VAL A 12 13.31 20.58 -19.15
N THR A 13 13.67 20.87 -17.88
CA THR A 13 15.01 20.61 -17.35
C THR A 13 15.25 19.14 -16.99
N GLY A 14 14.40 18.21 -17.46
CA GLY A 14 14.66 16.77 -17.40
C GLY A 14 13.99 15.97 -16.29
N ARG A 15 13.11 16.56 -15.47
CA ARG A 15 12.31 15.75 -14.52
C ARG A 15 11.25 14.96 -15.26
N VAL A 16 10.97 13.75 -14.78
CA VAL A 16 9.91 12.90 -15.32
C VAL A 16 8.87 12.67 -14.23
N TRP A 17 7.62 12.98 -14.54
CA TRP A 17 6.49 12.65 -13.68
C TRP A 17 5.82 11.38 -14.18
N LYS A 18 5.74 10.35 -13.33
CA LYS A 18 5.09 9.08 -13.64
C LYS A 18 4.02 8.79 -12.59
N GLY A 19 3.01 8.03 -13.00
CA GLY A 19 2.00 7.45 -12.12
C GLY A 19 1.98 5.94 -12.23
N THR A 20 1.35 5.28 -11.28
CA THR A 20 1.10 3.83 -11.34
C THR A 20 -0.26 3.52 -10.71
N ALA A 21 -0.95 2.52 -11.25
CA ALA A 21 -2.11 1.91 -10.64
C ALA A 21 -1.72 0.51 -10.17
N PHE A 22 -1.98 0.18 -8.90
CA PHE A 22 -1.63 -1.11 -8.30
C PHE A 22 -0.14 -1.52 -8.50
N GLY A 23 0.77 -0.54 -8.49
CA GLY A 23 2.20 -0.78 -8.71
C GLY A 23 2.56 -1.28 -10.12
N GLY A 24 1.63 -1.24 -11.08
CA GLY A 24 1.81 -1.78 -12.43
C GLY A 24 1.60 -3.29 -12.53
N ALA A 25 1.16 -3.94 -11.45
CA ALA A 25 0.88 -5.37 -11.42
C ALA A 25 -0.45 -5.69 -12.11
N ARG A 26 -0.53 -6.82 -12.80
CA ARG A 26 -1.78 -7.37 -13.33
C ARG A 26 -2.34 -8.34 -12.30
N GLY A 27 -3.47 -7.99 -11.67
CA GLY A 27 -4.03 -8.70 -10.51
C GLY A 27 -3.92 -10.22 -10.56
N ARG A 28 -4.61 -10.88 -11.50
CA ARG A 28 -4.63 -12.35 -11.57
C ARG A 28 -3.27 -13.00 -11.88
N THR A 29 -2.41 -12.32 -12.63
CA THR A 29 -1.17 -12.92 -13.16
C THR A 29 0.04 -12.65 -12.27
N ASP A 30 0.07 -11.49 -11.60
CA ASP A 30 1.26 -11.03 -10.88
C ASP A 30 1.08 -11.13 -9.35
N VAL A 31 -0.15 -11.18 -8.80
CA VAL A 31 -0.36 -11.41 -7.36
C VAL A 31 0.20 -12.77 -6.88
N PRO A 32 0.01 -13.90 -7.59
CA PRO A 32 0.61 -15.16 -7.17
C PRO A 32 2.14 -15.09 -7.07
N LYS A 33 2.80 -14.35 -7.97
CA LYS A 33 4.26 -14.15 -7.91
C LYS A 33 4.69 -13.34 -6.70
N ILE A 34 3.88 -12.35 -6.29
CA ILE A 34 4.15 -11.55 -5.09
C ILE A 34 4.02 -12.44 -3.84
N VAL A 35 3.04 -13.34 -3.80
CA VAL A 35 2.92 -14.35 -2.73
C VAL A 35 4.15 -15.26 -2.72
N ASP A 36 4.59 -15.75 -3.88
CA ASP A 36 5.81 -16.56 -3.97
C ASP A 36 7.03 -15.79 -3.46
N TRP A 37 7.16 -14.50 -3.76
CA TRP A 37 8.26 -13.68 -3.24
C TRP A 37 8.23 -13.58 -1.72
N TYR A 38 7.05 -13.41 -1.13
CA TYR A 38 6.89 -13.39 0.32
C TYR A 38 7.25 -14.75 0.94
N MET A 39 6.71 -15.85 0.41
CA MET A 39 7.00 -17.20 0.91
C MET A 39 8.48 -17.58 0.77
N ASN A 40 9.17 -17.05 -0.24
CA ASN A 40 10.61 -17.23 -0.44
C ASN A 40 11.47 -16.20 0.33
N GLY A 41 10.88 -15.38 1.21
CA GLY A 41 11.60 -14.39 2.02
C GLY A 41 12.22 -13.24 1.22
N LYS A 42 11.81 -13.01 -0.04
CA LYS A 42 12.34 -11.93 -0.89
C LYS A 42 11.74 -10.56 -0.54
N ILE A 43 10.57 -10.54 0.06
CA ILE A 43 9.89 -9.33 0.53
C ILE A 43 9.34 -9.57 1.93
N ASN A 44 9.40 -8.55 2.77
CA ASN A 44 8.85 -8.58 4.12
C ASN A 44 7.43 -7.98 4.10
N ILE A 45 6.44 -8.78 4.48
CA ILE A 45 5.05 -8.35 4.66
C ILE A 45 4.68 -8.30 6.14
N ASP A 46 5.29 -9.14 6.98
CA ASP A 46 4.92 -9.28 8.39
C ASP A 46 5.11 -7.97 9.17
N ASP A 47 6.19 -7.23 8.93
CA ASP A 47 6.46 -5.96 9.62
C ASP A 47 5.45 -4.85 9.26
N LEU A 48 4.67 -5.02 8.18
CA LEU A 48 3.60 -4.08 7.85
C LEU A 48 2.37 -4.27 8.75
N ILE A 49 2.21 -5.45 9.34
CA ILE A 49 1.07 -5.80 10.21
C ILE A 49 1.37 -5.28 11.61
N THR A 50 0.83 -4.10 11.91
CA THR A 50 1.00 -3.46 13.23
C THR A 50 -0.06 -3.87 14.24
N HIS A 51 -1.22 -4.31 13.77
CA HIS A 51 -2.37 -4.66 14.60
C HIS A 51 -3.10 -5.87 14.01
N THR A 52 -3.55 -6.76 14.89
CA THR A 52 -4.45 -7.86 14.54
C THR A 52 -5.63 -7.83 15.50
N MET A 53 -6.85 -7.94 14.99
CA MET A 53 -8.07 -7.82 15.80
C MET A 53 -9.21 -8.69 15.22
N PRO A 54 -10.20 -9.07 16.04
CA PRO A 54 -11.38 -9.77 15.54
C PRO A 54 -12.29 -8.84 14.73
N LEU A 55 -13.20 -9.40 13.92
CA LEU A 55 -14.14 -8.64 13.09
C LEU A 55 -15.07 -7.71 13.89
N GLU A 56 -15.42 -8.08 15.11
CA GLU A 56 -16.21 -7.25 16.04
C GLU A 56 -15.55 -5.89 16.35
N ASP A 57 -14.22 -5.81 16.27
CA ASP A 57 -13.42 -4.61 16.51
C ASP A 57 -13.14 -3.78 15.24
N ILE A 58 -13.82 -4.05 14.11
CA ILE A 58 -13.52 -3.41 12.81
C ILE A 58 -13.46 -1.87 12.88
N ASN A 59 -14.35 -1.24 13.66
CA ASN A 59 -14.39 0.22 13.82
C ASN A 59 -13.14 0.76 14.52
N LYS A 60 -12.60 0.04 15.50
CA LYS A 60 -11.32 0.39 16.14
C LYS A 60 -10.17 0.36 15.14
N GLY A 61 -10.22 -0.53 14.15
CA GLY A 61 -9.27 -0.55 13.04
C GLY A 61 -9.27 0.76 12.24
N PHE A 62 -10.45 1.34 12.00
CA PHE A 62 -10.59 2.66 11.36
C PHE A 62 -10.09 3.78 12.27
N ASP A 63 -10.36 3.74 13.58
CA ASP A 63 -9.87 4.76 14.52
C ASP A 63 -8.34 4.81 14.51
N LEU A 64 -7.67 3.65 14.62
CA LEU A 64 -6.21 3.55 14.56
C LEU A 64 -5.62 4.10 13.25
N MET A 65 -6.31 3.91 12.12
CA MET A 65 -5.90 4.45 10.83
C MET A 65 -5.96 5.99 10.82
N HIS A 66 -7.04 6.58 11.34
CA HIS A 66 -7.19 8.04 11.39
C HIS A 66 -6.21 8.70 12.38
N GLU A 67 -5.92 8.03 13.49
CA GLU A 67 -4.95 8.49 14.49
C GLU A 67 -3.49 8.33 14.03
N GLY A 68 -3.24 7.67 12.89
CA GLY A 68 -1.89 7.39 12.40
C GLY A 68 -1.13 6.39 13.28
N LYS A 69 -1.84 5.58 14.06
CA LYS A 69 -1.26 4.56 14.95
C LYS A 69 -1.12 3.19 14.30
N SER A 70 -1.67 2.99 13.10
CA SER A 70 -1.50 1.75 12.33
C SER A 70 -0.80 1.98 10.99
N ILE A 71 -0.02 0.97 10.57
CA ILE A 71 0.44 0.84 9.18
C ILE A 71 -0.56 -0.04 8.43
N ARG A 72 -0.75 -1.28 8.89
CA ARG A 72 -1.83 -2.19 8.51
C ARG A 72 -2.44 -2.84 9.74
N SER A 73 -3.75 -3.00 9.68
CA SER A 73 -4.54 -3.78 10.63
C SER A 73 -5.11 -5.00 9.90
N VAL A 74 -4.87 -6.20 10.42
CA VAL A 74 -5.45 -7.45 9.90
C VAL A 74 -6.66 -7.82 10.76
N VAL A 75 -7.79 -8.02 10.10
CA VAL A 75 -9.03 -8.47 10.75
C VAL A 75 -9.17 -9.98 10.55
N VAL A 76 -9.28 -10.71 11.66
CA VAL A 76 -9.46 -12.17 11.66
C VAL A 76 -10.94 -12.48 11.93
N TYR A 77 -11.50 -13.43 11.17
CA TYR A 77 -12.91 -13.83 11.21
C TYR A 77 -13.09 -15.33 11.08
#